data_AF-A0A8S1UAE3-F1
#
_entry.id   AF-A0A8S1UAE3-F1
#
_cell.length_a   1.000
_cell.length_b   1.000
_cell.length_c   1.000
_cell.angle_alpha   90.00
_cell.angle_beta   90.00
_cell.angle_gamma   90.00
#
_symmetry.space_group_name_H-M   'P 1'
#
loop_
_entity.id
_entity.type
_entity.pdbx_description
1 polymer ?
#
loop_
_entity_poly.entity_id
_entity_poly.type
_entity_poly.pdbx_seq_one_letter_code
_entity_poly.pdbx_strand_id
1 'polypeptide(L)'
;MLQQKRKKLRITKNLEPLIQELKEFRADQPETQLTYEELENFLQTFNKLTSSQVIECNLKDLDLQIRDIKLKIHYEEDTLFALNKQIHQNFRRGLAYVNYGQGWKLLRKGQKKFFDLYFEDIQGKGGDFCNKINYYNIGRAQELASQNKQLKIYVSEKANGENCQISYCKDIDGWSISSKNKTLVIRNENDLEAQCYQKYSYQVALMIAKQWFKDLKQLNQPIEGLKNILQDHTFIGEFCGHSQLQHLIRYDEVQIRFFSIVKKNGIETCLSPKFSQQIFDNFQLKTVKFREIVANGIEELKMKMLQLSNEISQMSLKEMGEGSVLYFCNAENDECLSLAKLKTIEYRIIRKIREKLKSLVYKKIDNKACLKKFISECQKFPYFNDPEFQQAYYIELCTKLLSFGQFLIKELKDEKIYKNVFNKIKQSFLDFLDLIKQNAPFDVILNHFVNLKQFDVEELQEIDNDDDDLE
;
A
#
# COMPACT_ATOMS: atom_id res chain seq x y z
N MET A 1 15.39 -0.82 23.29
CA MET A 1 16.23 -0.30 22.18
C MET A 1 17.46 -1.17 21.90
N LEU A 2 18.38 -1.39 22.86
CA LEU A 2 19.51 -2.33 22.68
C LEU A 2 19.05 -3.76 22.32
N GLN A 3 17.95 -4.25 22.91
CA GLN A 3 17.38 -5.56 22.56
C GLN A 3 16.76 -5.61 21.15
N GLN A 4 16.17 -4.53 20.65
CA GLN A 4 15.63 -4.46 19.28
C GLN A 4 16.75 -4.30 18.23
N LYS A 5 17.76 -3.47 18.50
CA LYS A 5 18.97 -3.41 17.67
C LYS A 5 19.66 -4.77 17.64
N ARG A 6 19.81 -5.45 18.78
CA ARG A 6 20.34 -6.83 18.86
C ARG A 6 19.45 -7.84 18.14
N LYS A 7 18.11 -7.70 18.18
CA LYS A 7 17.17 -8.57 17.45
C LYS A 7 17.25 -8.37 15.93
N LYS A 8 17.27 -7.12 15.45
CA LYS A 8 17.50 -6.77 14.04
C LYS A 8 18.86 -7.30 13.58
N LEU A 9 19.94 -7.03 14.33
CA LEU A 9 21.30 -7.53 14.02
C LEU A 9 21.39 -9.07 13.99
N ARG A 10 20.73 -9.77 14.93
CA ARG A 10 20.70 -11.24 14.97
C ARG A 10 19.90 -11.85 13.83
N ILE A 11 18.75 -11.25 13.51
CA ILE A 11 17.89 -11.66 12.40
C ILE A 11 18.63 -11.47 11.05
N THR A 12 19.36 -10.37 10.89
CA THR A 12 20.16 -10.10 9.68
C THR A 12 21.31 -11.11 9.53
N LYS A 13 22.05 -11.41 10.61
CA LYS A 13 23.18 -12.37 10.54
C LYS A 13 22.76 -13.79 10.16
N ASN A 14 21.62 -14.27 10.66
CA ASN A 14 21.16 -15.63 10.36
C ASN A 14 20.63 -15.79 8.93
N LEU A 15 20.44 -14.69 8.20
CA LEU A 15 19.91 -14.71 6.84
C LEU A 15 20.84 -14.10 5.81
N GLU A 16 22.01 -13.63 6.22
CA GLU A 16 23.04 -13.12 5.32
C GLU A 16 23.38 -14.12 4.20
N PRO A 17 23.51 -15.44 4.46
CA PRO A 17 23.70 -16.42 3.36
C PRO A 17 22.53 -16.43 2.39
N LEU A 18 21.29 -16.45 2.89
CA LEU A 18 20.09 -16.50 2.06
C LEU A 18 19.89 -15.21 1.26
N ILE A 19 20.26 -14.06 1.84
CA ILE A 19 20.26 -12.76 1.16
C ILE A 19 21.31 -12.75 0.04
N GLN A 20 22.45 -13.39 0.25
CA GLN A 20 23.50 -13.50 -0.78
C GLN A 20 23.04 -14.40 -1.93
N GLU A 21 22.49 -15.59 -1.63
CA GLU A 21 21.86 -16.47 -2.61
C GLU A 21 20.75 -15.75 -3.40
N LEU A 22 19.96 -14.92 -2.70
CA LEU A 22 18.89 -14.14 -3.32
C LEU A 22 19.44 -13.09 -4.31
N LYS A 23 20.57 -12.45 -4.02
CA LYS A 23 21.20 -11.51 -4.96
C LYS A 23 21.68 -12.22 -6.22
N GLU A 24 22.18 -13.44 -6.08
CA GLU A 24 22.72 -14.25 -7.17
C GLU A 24 21.63 -14.95 -7.98
N PHE A 25 20.45 -15.16 -7.39
CA PHE A 25 19.31 -15.81 -8.03
C PHE A 25 18.95 -15.14 -9.37
N ARG A 26 19.27 -15.83 -10.47
CA ARG A 26 19.01 -15.39 -11.85
C ARG A 26 19.54 -13.97 -12.16
N ALA A 27 20.62 -13.55 -11.51
CA ALA A 27 21.20 -12.21 -11.69
C ALA A 27 21.61 -11.95 -13.16
N ASP A 28 22.17 -12.96 -13.80
CA ASP A 28 22.67 -12.89 -15.19
C ASP A 28 21.61 -13.23 -16.25
N GLN A 29 20.37 -13.52 -15.83
CA GLN A 29 19.32 -13.94 -16.75
C GLN A 29 18.43 -12.76 -17.18
N PRO A 30 17.88 -12.81 -18.40
CA PRO A 30 16.95 -11.79 -18.88
C PRO A 30 15.71 -11.69 -17.99
N GLU A 31 15.08 -10.52 -18.02
CA GLU A 31 13.83 -10.25 -17.32
C GLU A 31 12.73 -11.05 -17.97
N THR A 32 12.33 -12.13 -17.31
CA THR A 32 11.27 -13.00 -17.79
C THR A 32 10.30 -13.26 -16.67
N GLN A 33 9.04 -13.48 -17.03
CA GLN A 33 8.06 -13.92 -16.05
C GLN A 33 8.40 -15.34 -15.64
N LEU A 34 8.51 -15.57 -14.33
CA LEU A 34 8.70 -16.92 -13.80
C LEU A 34 7.53 -17.81 -14.21
N THR A 35 7.83 -19.02 -14.69
CA THR A 35 6.83 -20.08 -14.76
C THR A 35 6.37 -20.45 -13.36
N TYR A 36 5.23 -21.16 -13.25
CA TYR A 36 4.77 -21.61 -11.94
C TYR A 36 5.77 -22.57 -11.27
N GLU A 37 6.43 -23.43 -12.03
CA GLU A 37 7.46 -24.34 -11.52
C GLU A 37 8.69 -23.59 -11.00
N GLU A 38 9.17 -22.59 -11.75
CA GLU A 38 10.27 -21.73 -11.31
C GLU A 38 9.89 -20.94 -10.05
N LEU A 39 8.65 -20.46 -9.97
CA LEU A 39 8.12 -19.80 -8.78
C LEU A 39 8.04 -20.76 -7.60
N GLU A 40 7.59 -22.00 -7.80
CA GLU A 40 7.54 -23.02 -6.75
C GLU A 40 8.93 -23.33 -6.20
N ASN A 41 9.90 -23.54 -7.10
CA ASN A 41 11.30 -23.74 -6.72
C ASN A 41 11.81 -22.53 -5.90
N PHE A 42 11.52 -21.31 -6.34
CA PHE A 42 11.86 -20.11 -5.58
C PHE A 42 11.22 -20.08 -4.18
N LEU A 43 9.93 -20.41 -4.07
CA LEU A 43 9.23 -20.42 -2.79
C LEU A 43 9.80 -21.45 -1.83
N GLN A 44 10.25 -22.60 -2.34
CA GLN A 44 10.92 -23.64 -1.54
C GLN A 44 12.30 -23.18 -1.07
N THR A 45 13.13 -22.65 -1.98
CA THR A 45 14.48 -22.14 -1.65
C THR A 45 14.41 -20.97 -0.67
N PHE A 46 13.52 -20.00 -0.90
CA PHE A 46 13.42 -18.77 -0.12
C PHE A 46 12.23 -18.78 0.86
N ASN A 47 11.87 -19.94 1.41
CA ASN A 47 10.71 -20.09 2.31
C ASN A 47 10.80 -19.26 3.61
N LYS A 48 12.01 -18.83 4.01
CA LYS A 48 12.24 -17.92 5.15
C LYS A 48 11.91 -16.46 4.79
N LEU A 49 11.99 -16.09 3.51
CA LEU A 49 11.75 -14.74 3.00
C LEU A 49 10.37 -14.60 2.34
N THR A 50 9.70 -15.71 2.06
CA THR A 50 8.40 -15.75 1.39
C THR A 50 7.34 -16.39 2.27
N SER A 51 6.08 -16.04 2.01
CA SER A 51 4.90 -16.65 2.58
C SER A 51 3.99 -17.08 1.43
N SER A 52 3.51 -18.31 1.53
CA SER A 52 2.63 -18.93 0.56
C SER A 52 1.51 -19.61 1.34
N GLN A 53 0.30 -19.06 1.26
CA GLN A 53 -0.86 -19.60 1.94
C GLN A 53 -1.80 -20.23 0.92
N VAL A 54 -2.04 -21.54 1.05
CA VAL A 54 -3.04 -22.26 0.26
C VAL A 54 -4.32 -22.38 1.08
N ILE A 55 -5.44 -22.06 0.46
CA ILE A 55 -6.77 -22.15 1.06
C ILE A 55 -7.67 -22.96 0.14
N GLU A 56 -8.30 -23.97 0.70
CA GLU A 56 -9.31 -24.77 0.05
C GLU A 56 -10.64 -24.04 0.11
N CYS A 57 -11.30 -23.93 -1.03
CA CYS A 57 -12.59 -23.30 -1.18
C CYS A 57 -13.51 -24.25 -1.95
N ASN A 58 -14.65 -24.57 -1.36
CA ASN A 58 -15.72 -25.28 -2.02
C ASN A 58 -16.80 -24.26 -2.39
N LEU A 59 -17.00 -24.05 -3.69
CA LEU A 59 -18.04 -23.22 -4.25
C LEU A 59 -19.16 -24.11 -4.79
N LYS A 60 -20.01 -24.66 -3.93
CA LYS A 60 -21.17 -25.56 -4.22
C LYS A 60 -20.83 -26.81 -5.04
N ASP A 61 -20.49 -26.62 -6.31
CA ASP A 61 -20.18 -27.61 -7.34
C ASP A 61 -18.71 -27.58 -7.81
N LEU A 62 -17.89 -26.69 -7.24
CA LEU A 62 -16.48 -26.53 -7.62
C LEU A 62 -15.57 -26.52 -6.40
N ASP A 63 -14.69 -27.52 -6.32
CA ASP A 63 -13.56 -27.52 -5.39
C ASP A 63 -12.37 -26.80 -6.02
N LEU A 64 -11.82 -25.81 -5.33
CA LEU A 64 -10.65 -25.09 -5.77
C LEU A 64 -9.70 -24.78 -4.62
N GLN A 65 -8.43 -24.60 -4.97
CA GLN A 65 -7.37 -24.15 -4.09
C GLN A 65 -6.91 -22.77 -4.54
N ILE A 66 -6.88 -21.81 -3.62
CA ILE A 66 -6.36 -20.46 -3.84
C ILE A 66 -5.01 -20.38 -3.14
N ARG A 67 -3.98 -19.92 -3.84
CA ARG A 67 -2.64 -19.72 -3.27
C ARG A 67 -2.26 -18.24 -3.33
N ASP A 68 -2.31 -17.58 -2.18
CA ASP A 68 -1.79 -16.22 -2.00
C ASP A 68 -0.29 -16.26 -1.70
N ILE A 69 0.50 -15.49 -2.45
CA ILE A 69 1.96 -15.43 -2.35
C ILE A 69 2.39 -14.00 -2.00
N LYS A 70 3.26 -13.88 -1.00
CA LYS A 70 3.86 -12.60 -0.59
C LYS A 70 5.27 -12.77 -0.03
N LEU A 71 6.02 -11.68 0.09
CA LEU A 71 7.24 -11.65 0.89
C LEU A 71 6.89 -11.59 2.39
N LYS A 72 7.73 -12.17 3.25
CA LYS A 72 7.59 -12.09 4.71
C LYS A 72 8.15 -10.76 5.19
N ILE A 73 7.30 -9.95 5.83
CA ILE A 73 7.57 -8.56 6.21
C ILE A 73 8.26 -8.45 7.59
N HIS A 74 8.76 -9.57 8.13
CA HIS A 74 9.70 -9.51 9.26
C HIS A 74 11.05 -8.87 8.86
N TYR A 75 11.27 -8.63 7.57
CA TYR A 75 12.35 -7.84 6.97
C TYR A 75 11.76 -6.55 6.42
N GLU A 76 12.60 -5.52 6.29
CA GLU A 76 12.25 -4.33 5.51
C GLU A 76 11.90 -4.79 4.08
N GLU A 77 10.60 -4.86 3.78
CA GLU A 77 10.04 -5.34 2.50
C GLU A 77 10.75 -4.63 1.34
N ASP A 78 11.02 -3.35 1.53
CA ASP A 78 11.72 -2.48 0.61
C ASP A 78 13.12 -2.97 0.27
N THR A 79 13.86 -3.45 1.27
CA THR A 79 15.19 -4.00 1.06
C THR A 79 15.15 -5.24 0.19
N LEU A 80 14.22 -6.17 0.45
CA LEU A 80 14.11 -7.40 -0.35
C LEU A 80 13.80 -7.10 -1.82
N PHE A 81 12.89 -6.17 -2.07
CA PHE A 81 12.57 -5.72 -3.42
C PHE A 81 13.75 -5.01 -4.10
N ALA A 82 14.55 -4.24 -3.35
CA ALA A 82 15.70 -3.55 -3.89
C ALA A 82 16.91 -4.47 -4.19
N LEU A 83 16.97 -5.64 -3.56
CA LEU A 83 18.12 -6.54 -3.65
C LEU A 83 18.23 -7.31 -4.96
N ASN A 84 17.12 -7.66 -5.61
CA ASN A 84 17.11 -8.48 -6.81
C ASN A 84 15.97 -8.09 -7.77
N LYS A 85 16.31 -7.85 -9.05
CA LYS A 85 15.35 -7.38 -10.06
C LYS A 85 14.26 -8.41 -10.40
N GLN A 86 14.59 -9.69 -10.38
CA GLN A 86 13.66 -10.78 -10.68
C GLN A 86 12.56 -10.85 -9.62
N ILE A 87 12.90 -10.58 -8.36
CA ILE A 87 11.90 -10.45 -7.29
C ILE A 87 11.02 -9.24 -7.54
N HIS A 88 11.61 -8.06 -7.78
CA HIS A 88 10.84 -6.85 -8.06
C HIS A 88 9.86 -7.03 -9.23
N GLN A 89 10.27 -7.77 -10.25
CA GLN A 89 9.46 -8.04 -11.44
C GLN A 89 8.38 -9.10 -11.24
N ASN A 90 8.68 -10.17 -10.49
CA ASN A 90 7.81 -11.34 -10.39
C ASN A 90 6.96 -11.36 -9.11
N PHE A 91 7.50 -10.93 -7.97
CA PHE A 91 6.81 -10.88 -6.69
C PHE A 91 6.00 -9.59 -6.56
N ARG A 92 4.92 -9.50 -7.32
CA ARG A 92 4.02 -8.34 -7.26
C ARG A 92 3.27 -8.27 -5.93
N ARG A 93 2.91 -7.07 -5.49
CA ARG A 93 2.10 -6.87 -4.27
C ARG A 93 0.66 -7.29 -4.55
N GLY A 94 0.35 -8.55 -4.24
CA GLY A 94 -0.92 -9.18 -4.56
C GLY A 94 -0.79 -10.18 -5.71
N LEU A 95 -0.04 -11.25 -5.47
CA LEU A 95 0.14 -12.35 -6.40
C LEU A 95 -0.67 -13.55 -5.90
N ALA A 96 -1.57 -14.06 -6.73
CA ALA A 96 -2.34 -15.25 -6.37
C ALA A 96 -2.54 -16.19 -7.56
N TYR A 97 -2.58 -17.49 -7.25
CA TYR A 97 -2.85 -18.56 -8.19
C TYR A 97 -4.10 -19.34 -7.76
N VAL A 98 -4.74 -19.99 -8.72
CA VAL A 98 -5.87 -20.89 -8.49
C VAL A 98 -5.58 -22.26 -9.10
N ASN A 99 -6.02 -23.32 -8.44
CA ASN A 99 -6.03 -24.67 -8.96
C ASN A 99 -7.41 -25.29 -8.73
N TYR A 100 -8.02 -25.78 -9.80
CA TYR A 100 -9.34 -26.42 -9.79
C TYR A 100 -9.27 -27.79 -10.51
N GLY A 101 -8.14 -28.49 -10.34
CA GLY A 101 -7.88 -29.80 -10.96
C GLY A 101 -7.15 -29.73 -12.30
N GLN A 102 -6.85 -28.54 -12.82
CA GLN A 102 -6.11 -28.33 -14.08
C GLN A 102 -4.69 -27.77 -13.87
N GLY A 103 -4.15 -27.93 -12.65
CA GLY A 103 -2.90 -27.29 -12.25
C GLY A 103 -3.09 -25.82 -11.89
N TRP A 104 -1.97 -25.18 -11.55
CA TRP A 104 -1.97 -23.81 -11.04
C TRP A 104 -1.98 -22.78 -12.16
N LYS A 105 -2.99 -21.90 -12.15
CA LYS A 105 -3.14 -20.79 -13.09
C LYS A 105 -3.05 -19.47 -12.36
N LEU A 106 -2.41 -18.48 -13.01
CA LEU A 106 -2.28 -17.14 -12.45
C LEU A 106 -3.65 -16.46 -12.38
N LEU A 107 -4.11 -16.20 -11.17
CA LEU A 107 -5.44 -15.65 -10.91
C LEU A 107 -5.41 -14.12 -10.98
N ARG A 108 -4.45 -13.51 -10.26
CA ARG A 108 -4.22 -12.06 -10.25
C ARG A 108 -2.74 -11.73 -10.08
N LYS A 109 -2.38 -10.53 -10.56
CA LYS A 109 -1.04 -9.97 -10.43
C LYS A 109 -1.15 -8.48 -10.14
N GLY A 110 -0.80 -8.08 -8.91
CA GLY A 110 -0.82 -6.69 -8.49
C GLY A 110 0.31 -5.83 -9.07
N GLN A 111 0.44 -4.60 -8.58
CA GLN A 111 1.51 -3.71 -9.00
C GLN A 111 2.89 -4.16 -8.51
N LYS A 112 3.93 -3.69 -9.20
CA LYS A 112 5.31 -3.71 -8.69
C LYS A 112 5.36 -2.94 -7.37
N LYS A 113 6.28 -3.31 -6.47
CA LYS A 113 6.60 -2.42 -5.35
C LYS A 113 7.22 -1.13 -5.92
N PHE A 114 6.74 0.01 -5.46
CA PHE A 114 7.31 1.31 -5.77
C PHE A 114 7.47 2.11 -4.47
N PHE A 115 8.41 3.05 -4.49
CA PHE A 115 8.96 3.66 -3.28
C PHE A 115 8.69 5.15 -3.23
N ASP A 116 8.90 5.74 -2.04
CA ASP A 116 8.91 7.19 -1.90
C ASP A 116 10.05 7.76 -2.76
N LEU A 117 9.77 8.84 -3.50
CA LEU A 117 10.78 9.57 -4.27
C LEU A 117 11.34 10.69 -3.38
N TYR A 118 12.62 10.65 -3.09
CA TYR A 118 13.31 11.69 -2.33
C TYR A 118 14.02 12.68 -3.24
N PHE A 119 14.35 13.85 -2.70
CA PHE A 119 15.03 14.90 -3.46
C PHE A 119 16.45 14.48 -3.85
N GLU A 120 17.14 13.82 -2.93
CA GLU A 120 18.47 13.25 -3.10
C GLU A 120 18.52 12.25 -4.26
N ASP A 121 17.41 11.56 -4.50
CA ASP A 121 17.26 10.59 -5.57
C ASP A 121 17.24 11.25 -6.95
N ILE A 122 16.53 12.38 -7.05
CA ILE A 122 16.47 13.18 -8.28
C ILE A 122 17.84 13.76 -8.62
N GLN A 123 18.64 14.10 -7.59
CA GLN A 123 19.99 14.65 -7.76
C GLN A 123 21.08 13.58 -7.97
N GLY A 124 20.77 12.29 -7.81
CA GLY A 124 21.77 11.22 -7.86
C GLY A 124 22.77 11.26 -6.70
N LYS A 125 22.38 11.80 -5.54
CA LYS A 125 23.24 11.97 -4.35
C LYS A 125 23.01 10.90 -3.27
N GLY A 126 22.32 9.81 -3.60
CA GLY A 126 22.04 8.71 -2.69
C GLY A 126 23.24 7.77 -2.48
N GLY A 127 23.24 7.05 -1.36
CA GLY A 127 24.11 5.88 -1.18
C GLY A 127 23.65 4.70 -2.05
N ASP A 128 24.44 3.61 -2.12
CA ASP A 128 24.16 2.45 -3.00
C ASP A 128 22.74 1.89 -2.90
N PHE A 129 22.18 1.84 -1.69
CA PHE A 129 20.81 1.37 -1.46
C PHE A 129 19.77 2.32 -2.06
N CYS A 130 19.91 3.63 -1.81
CA CYS A 130 19.09 4.66 -2.43
C CYS A 130 19.21 4.56 -3.95
N ASN A 131 20.42 4.41 -4.50
CA ASN A 131 20.63 4.29 -5.94
C ASN A 131 19.88 3.09 -6.56
N LYS A 132 19.76 1.95 -5.85
CA LYS A 132 18.96 0.81 -6.30
C LYS A 132 17.46 1.08 -6.26
N ILE A 133 16.96 1.68 -5.18
CA ILE A 133 15.56 2.09 -5.08
C ILE A 133 15.22 3.12 -6.17
N ASN A 134 16.13 4.05 -6.43
CA ASN A 134 16.01 5.10 -7.44
C ASN A 134 15.93 4.52 -8.83
N TYR A 135 16.68 3.45 -9.09
CA TYR A 135 16.57 2.74 -10.34
C TYR A 135 15.13 2.26 -10.60
N TYR A 136 14.48 1.66 -9.60
CA TYR A 136 13.11 1.17 -9.71
C TYR A 136 12.05 2.28 -9.75
N ASN A 137 12.32 3.43 -9.13
CA ASN A 137 11.41 4.58 -9.12
C ASN A 137 11.48 5.39 -10.41
N ILE A 138 12.68 5.79 -10.83
CA ILE A 138 12.88 6.78 -11.91
C ILE A 138 14.08 6.45 -12.83
N GLY A 139 14.93 5.46 -12.51
CA GLY A 139 16.14 5.16 -13.29
C GLY A 139 15.89 4.91 -14.77
N ARG A 140 14.91 4.07 -15.11
CA ARG A 140 14.52 3.83 -16.52
C ARG A 140 14.09 5.12 -17.24
N ALA A 141 13.40 6.02 -16.52
CA ALA A 141 13.02 7.32 -17.07
C ALA A 141 14.24 8.23 -17.25
N GLN A 142 15.15 8.27 -16.28
CA GLN A 142 16.40 9.03 -16.37
C GLN A 142 17.29 8.54 -17.52
N GLU A 143 17.36 7.22 -17.77
CA GLU A 143 18.11 6.64 -18.88
C GLU A 143 17.57 7.11 -20.23
N LEU A 144 16.25 7.05 -20.45
CA LEU A 144 15.61 7.56 -21.66
C LEU A 144 15.79 9.08 -21.79
N ALA A 145 15.61 9.83 -20.71
CA ALA A 145 15.78 11.28 -20.71
C ALA A 145 17.24 11.70 -20.99
N SER A 146 18.23 10.90 -20.57
CA SER A 146 19.64 11.14 -20.88
C SER A 146 19.97 10.93 -22.36
N GLN A 147 19.12 10.20 -23.09
CA GLN A 147 19.16 10.09 -24.55
C GLN A 147 18.38 11.22 -25.25
N ASN A 148 18.04 12.30 -24.53
CA ASN A 148 17.19 13.40 -25.00
C ASN A 148 15.80 12.97 -25.49
N LYS A 149 15.29 11.83 -25.01
CA LYS A 149 13.92 11.40 -25.31
C LYS A 149 12.90 12.13 -24.45
N GLN A 150 11.70 12.25 -24.98
CA GLN A 150 10.56 12.85 -24.29
C GLN A 150 9.90 11.83 -23.35
N LEU A 151 9.53 12.29 -22.16
CA LEU A 151 8.76 11.54 -21.17
C LEU A 151 7.42 12.21 -20.90
N LYS A 152 6.41 11.39 -20.63
CA LYS A 152 5.15 11.81 -20.01
C LYS A 152 5.14 11.36 -18.57
N ILE A 153 4.84 12.27 -17.66
CA ILE A 153 4.66 12.00 -16.24
C ILE A 153 3.19 12.22 -15.94
N TYR A 154 2.48 11.16 -15.58
CA TYR A 154 1.12 11.29 -15.06
C TYR A 154 1.18 11.37 -13.54
N VAL A 155 0.56 12.41 -12.99
CA VAL A 155 0.43 12.64 -11.55
C VAL A 155 -1.01 12.34 -11.17
N SER A 156 -1.20 11.41 -10.25
CA SER A 156 -2.51 11.09 -9.67
C SER A 156 -2.50 11.30 -8.18
N GLU A 157 -3.66 11.59 -7.59
CA GLU A 157 -3.80 11.54 -6.14
C GLU A 157 -3.45 10.13 -5.63
N LYS A 158 -2.76 10.07 -4.49
CA LYS A 158 -2.56 8.82 -3.77
C LYS A 158 -3.77 8.60 -2.87
N ALA A 159 -4.78 7.90 -3.38
CA ALA A 159 -5.91 7.47 -2.57
C ALA A 159 -5.43 6.71 -1.32
N ASN A 160 -6.14 6.91 -0.20
CA ASN A 160 -5.74 6.49 1.14
C ASN A 160 -6.82 5.57 1.72
N GLY A 161 -6.92 4.38 1.14
CA GLY A 161 -7.84 3.32 1.53
C GLY A 161 -7.14 1.98 1.68
N GLU A 162 -7.92 0.92 1.56
CA GLU A 162 -7.43 -0.45 1.49
C GLU A 162 -7.24 -0.92 0.06
N ASN A 163 -6.07 -1.50 -0.23
CA ASN A 163 -5.75 -1.94 -1.59
C ASN A 163 -6.78 -2.95 -2.11
N CYS A 164 -7.32 -2.68 -3.29
CA CYS A 164 -8.32 -3.49 -3.98
C CYS A 164 -7.74 -4.01 -5.30
N GLN A 165 -7.94 -5.31 -5.58
CA GLN A 165 -7.51 -5.93 -6.82
C GLN A 165 -8.59 -6.84 -7.37
N ILE A 166 -8.94 -6.65 -8.65
CA ILE A 166 -10.02 -7.36 -9.32
C ILE A 166 -9.52 -7.95 -10.62
N SER A 167 -9.78 -9.23 -10.82
CA SER A 167 -9.54 -9.93 -12.09
C SER A 167 -10.63 -10.97 -12.33
N TYR A 168 -10.56 -11.63 -13.49
CA TYR A 168 -11.54 -12.63 -13.89
C TYR A 168 -10.85 -13.93 -14.31
N CYS A 169 -11.44 -15.08 -13.96
CA CYS A 169 -11.00 -16.40 -14.38
C CYS A 169 -12.10 -17.05 -15.21
N LYS A 170 -11.91 -17.05 -16.54
CA LYS A 170 -12.89 -17.55 -17.51
C LYS A 170 -13.23 -19.02 -17.30
N ASP A 171 -12.24 -19.84 -16.96
CA ASP A 171 -12.38 -21.29 -16.87
C ASP A 171 -13.39 -21.74 -15.80
N ILE A 172 -13.61 -20.92 -14.77
CA ILE A 172 -14.53 -21.19 -13.66
C ILE A 172 -15.64 -20.13 -13.55
N ASP A 173 -15.78 -19.28 -14.58
CA ASP A 173 -16.71 -18.14 -14.62
C ASP A 173 -16.68 -17.28 -13.34
N GLY A 174 -15.47 -17.09 -12.78
CA GLY A 174 -15.27 -16.58 -11.43
C GLY A 174 -14.51 -15.26 -11.37
N TRP A 175 -15.00 -14.33 -10.54
CA TRP A 175 -14.29 -13.12 -10.16
C TRP A 175 -13.21 -13.45 -9.13
N SER A 176 -12.02 -12.89 -9.31
CA SER A 176 -10.99 -12.80 -8.30
C SER A 176 -11.05 -11.41 -7.68
N ILE A 177 -11.54 -11.30 -6.45
CA ILE A 177 -11.68 -10.03 -5.73
C ILE A 177 -10.85 -10.08 -4.47
N SER A 178 -9.95 -9.12 -4.29
CA SER A 178 -8.91 -9.24 -3.28
C SER A 178 -8.60 -7.94 -2.57
N SER A 179 -8.18 -8.07 -1.31
CA SER A 179 -7.33 -7.07 -0.67
C SER A 179 -5.86 -7.25 -1.10
N LYS A 180 -4.90 -6.55 -0.48
CA LYS A 180 -3.45 -6.74 -0.75
C LYS A 180 -3.06 -8.23 -0.76
N ASN A 181 -3.43 -8.98 0.29
CA ASN A 181 -2.87 -10.30 0.59
C ASN A 181 -3.92 -11.42 0.72
N LYS A 182 -5.20 -11.14 0.43
CA LYS A 182 -6.29 -12.11 0.61
C LYS A 182 -7.18 -12.10 -0.61
N THR A 183 -7.29 -13.27 -1.24
CA THR A 183 -8.04 -13.44 -2.49
C THR A 183 -9.33 -14.21 -2.28
N LEU A 184 -10.43 -13.66 -2.78
CA LEU A 184 -11.70 -14.36 -2.94
C LEU A 184 -11.84 -14.79 -4.40
N VAL A 185 -12.34 -16.00 -4.62
CA VAL A 185 -12.78 -16.48 -5.93
C VAL A 185 -14.27 -16.74 -5.82
N ILE A 186 -15.08 -15.95 -6.51
CA ILE A 186 -16.55 -15.97 -6.37
C ILE A 186 -17.22 -15.74 -7.73
N ARG A 187 -18.34 -16.42 -7.99
CA ARG A 187 -19.12 -16.26 -9.22
C ARG A 187 -20.20 -15.20 -9.07
N ASN A 188 -20.79 -15.11 -7.87
CA ASN A 188 -21.88 -14.18 -7.55
C ASN A 188 -21.90 -13.85 -6.04
N GLU A 189 -22.83 -12.97 -5.63
CA GLU A 189 -22.96 -12.51 -4.24
C GLU A 189 -23.21 -13.65 -3.24
N ASN A 190 -23.83 -14.77 -3.64
CA ASN A 190 -24.10 -15.88 -2.71
C ASN A 190 -22.81 -16.59 -2.27
N ASP A 191 -21.77 -16.56 -3.10
CA ASP A 191 -20.48 -17.21 -2.78
C ASP A 191 -19.72 -16.45 -1.66
N LEU A 192 -20.17 -15.23 -1.29
CA LEU A 192 -19.62 -14.48 -0.15
C LEU A 192 -19.88 -15.19 1.20
N GLU A 193 -20.86 -16.08 1.25
CA GLU A 193 -21.20 -16.86 2.44
C GLU A 193 -20.36 -18.13 2.58
N ALA A 194 -19.46 -18.42 1.64
CA ALA A 194 -18.61 -19.61 1.70
C ALA A 194 -17.81 -19.64 3.02
N GLN A 195 -17.77 -20.83 3.64
CA GLN A 195 -17.20 -21.01 4.98
C GLN A 195 -15.71 -20.61 5.04
N CYS A 196 -14.96 -20.84 3.97
CA CYS A 196 -13.54 -20.49 3.89
C CYS A 196 -13.28 -18.98 4.02
N TYR A 197 -14.27 -18.13 3.70
CA TYR A 197 -14.18 -16.67 3.76
C TYR A 197 -14.67 -16.08 5.08
N GLN A 198 -15.27 -16.88 5.98
CA GLN A 198 -15.80 -16.39 7.26
C GLN A 198 -14.70 -16.08 8.28
N LYS A 199 -13.43 -16.37 7.97
CA LYS A 199 -12.29 -15.98 8.80
C LYS A 199 -12.10 -14.47 8.75
N TYR A 200 -11.83 -13.86 9.90
CA TYR A 200 -11.69 -12.41 10.04
C TYR A 200 -10.67 -11.80 9.08
N SER A 201 -9.56 -12.49 8.81
CA SER A 201 -8.54 -12.03 7.85
C SER A 201 -9.07 -11.73 6.43
N TYR A 202 -10.26 -12.23 6.05
CA TYR A 202 -10.91 -11.99 4.76
C TYR A 202 -11.87 -10.81 4.73
N GLN A 203 -12.13 -10.18 5.87
CA GLN A 203 -13.20 -9.20 6.01
C GLN A 203 -13.05 -8.01 5.05
N VAL A 204 -11.84 -7.47 4.88
CA VAL A 204 -11.58 -6.38 3.93
C VAL A 204 -11.89 -6.82 2.50
N ALA A 205 -11.46 -8.02 2.10
CA ALA A 205 -11.76 -8.55 0.77
C ALA A 205 -13.27 -8.77 0.56
N LEU A 206 -14.01 -9.21 1.60
CA LEU A 206 -15.47 -9.32 1.55
C LEU A 206 -16.17 -7.96 1.41
N MET A 207 -15.68 -6.93 2.09
CA MET A 207 -16.20 -5.56 1.94
C MET A 207 -15.96 -5.03 0.52
N ILE A 208 -14.77 -5.27 -0.02
CA ILE A 208 -14.43 -4.94 -1.42
C ILE A 208 -15.37 -5.68 -2.38
N ALA A 209 -15.62 -6.97 -2.18
CA ALA A 209 -16.49 -7.76 -3.05
C ALA A 209 -17.94 -7.28 -3.05
N LYS A 210 -18.47 -6.92 -1.87
CA LYS A 210 -19.82 -6.30 -1.77
C LYS A 210 -19.89 -4.99 -2.55
N GLN A 211 -18.88 -4.14 -2.41
CA GLN A 211 -18.82 -2.89 -3.16
C GLN A 211 -18.67 -3.14 -4.67
N TRP A 212 -17.85 -4.10 -5.07
CA TRP A 212 -17.69 -4.46 -6.48
C TRP A 212 -19.00 -4.92 -7.13
N PHE A 213 -19.76 -5.81 -6.47
CA PHE A 213 -21.05 -6.23 -7.03
C PHE A 213 -22.08 -5.09 -7.06
N LYS A 214 -22.02 -4.15 -6.11
CA LYS A 214 -22.80 -2.91 -6.17
C LYS A 214 -22.41 -2.08 -7.40
N ASP A 215 -21.12 -1.94 -7.68
CA ASP A 215 -20.61 -1.22 -8.86
C ASP A 215 -21.01 -1.93 -10.16
N LEU A 216 -20.92 -3.28 -10.21
CA LEU A 216 -21.34 -4.09 -11.36
C LEU A 216 -22.81 -3.87 -11.72
N LYS A 217 -23.69 -3.74 -10.72
CA LYS A 217 -25.13 -3.46 -10.91
C LYS A 217 -25.41 -2.09 -11.51
N GLN A 218 -24.44 -1.16 -11.47
CA GLN A 218 -24.55 0.20 -11.98
C GLN A 218 -23.89 0.39 -13.34
N LEU A 219 -23.30 -0.66 -13.92
CA LEU A 219 -22.66 -0.57 -15.23
C LEU A 219 -23.67 -0.30 -16.33
N ASN A 220 -23.33 0.65 -17.20
CA ASN A 220 -24.10 0.97 -18.40
C ASN A 220 -23.67 0.15 -19.63
N GLN A 221 -22.63 -0.69 -19.49
CA GLN A 221 -22.07 -1.53 -20.55
C GLN A 221 -22.23 -3.02 -20.25
N PRO A 222 -22.22 -3.90 -21.26
CA PRO A 222 -22.27 -5.34 -21.06
C PRO A 222 -21.09 -5.85 -20.21
N ILE A 223 -21.41 -6.63 -19.17
CA ILE A 223 -20.43 -7.20 -18.24
C ILE A 223 -19.40 -8.11 -18.93
N GLU A 224 -19.77 -8.74 -20.04
CA GLU A 224 -18.89 -9.63 -20.80
C GLU A 224 -17.68 -8.91 -21.40
N GLY A 225 -17.83 -7.64 -21.80
CA GLY A 225 -16.69 -6.82 -22.24
C GLY A 225 -15.66 -6.63 -21.13
N LEU A 226 -16.15 -6.40 -19.90
CA LEU A 226 -15.31 -6.24 -18.72
C LEU A 226 -14.62 -7.55 -18.33
N LYS A 227 -15.36 -8.67 -18.32
CA LYS A 227 -14.81 -10.02 -18.07
C LYS A 227 -13.69 -10.37 -19.05
N ASN A 228 -13.89 -10.07 -20.34
CA ASN A 228 -12.88 -10.32 -21.38
C ASN A 228 -11.58 -9.54 -21.12
N ILE A 229 -11.65 -8.30 -20.65
CA ILE A 229 -10.43 -7.53 -20.31
C ILE A 229 -9.75 -8.12 -19.07
N LEU A 230 -10.53 -8.43 -18.03
CA LEU A 230 -10.06 -8.92 -16.74
C LEU A 230 -9.58 -10.39 -16.76
N GLN A 231 -9.83 -11.13 -17.84
CA GLN A 231 -9.24 -12.46 -18.01
C GLN A 231 -7.70 -12.38 -18.08
N ASP A 232 -7.19 -11.34 -18.75
CA ASP A 232 -5.76 -11.13 -19.01
C ASP A 232 -5.14 -10.03 -18.14
N HIS A 233 -5.99 -9.27 -17.42
CA HIS A 233 -5.57 -8.13 -16.61
C HIS A 233 -6.10 -8.20 -15.18
N THR A 234 -5.47 -7.42 -14.31
CA THR A 234 -5.92 -7.14 -12.94
C THR A 234 -6.15 -5.64 -12.84
N PHE A 235 -7.36 -5.23 -12.50
CA PHE A 235 -7.65 -3.85 -12.13
C PHE A 235 -7.21 -3.62 -10.70
N ILE A 236 -6.55 -2.48 -10.47
CA ILE A 236 -6.02 -2.08 -9.18
C ILE A 236 -6.72 -0.78 -8.76
N GLY A 237 -7.23 -0.78 -7.54
CA GLY A 237 -7.92 0.34 -6.94
C GLY A 237 -7.66 0.46 -5.43
N GLU A 238 -8.22 1.50 -4.84
CA GLU A 238 -8.31 1.68 -3.38
C GLU A 238 -9.78 1.60 -2.95
N PHE A 239 -10.06 0.83 -1.91
CA PHE A 239 -11.35 0.80 -1.24
C PHE A 239 -11.38 1.86 -0.14
N CYS A 240 -12.18 2.90 -0.35
CA CYS A 240 -12.17 4.12 0.46
C CYS A 240 -13.52 4.35 1.15
N GLY A 241 -13.52 5.18 2.19
CA GLY A 241 -14.74 5.73 2.84
C GLY A 241 -15.45 4.81 3.82
N HIS A 242 -14.96 3.58 4.02
CA HIS A 242 -15.51 2.71 5.05
C HIS A 242 -15.11 3.22 6.45
N SER A 243 -16.08 3.52 7.30
CA SER A 243 -15.86 4.16 8.61
C SER A 243 -15.00 3.35 9.58
N GLN A 244 -14.91 2.03 9.37
CA GLN A 244 -14.10 1.11 10.19
C GLN A 244 -12.69 0.86 9.63
N LEU A 245 -12.44 1.30 8.40
CA LEU A 245 -11.15 1.20 7.71
C LEU A 245 -10.61 2.60 7.42
N GLN A 246 -10.82 3.53 8.38
CA GLN A 246 -10.41 4.91 8.21
C GLN A 246 -8.90 5.02 8.34
N HIS A 247 -8.26 5.52 7.30
CA HIS A 247 -6.85 5.89 7.34
C HIS A 247 -6.71 7.35 7.81
N LEU A 248 -5.98 8.19 7.07
CA LEU A 248 -5.71 9.59 7.42
C LEU A 248 -6.46 10.59 6.54
N ILE A 249 -7.26 10.12 5.57
CA ILE A 249 -8.10 10.94 4.69
C ILE A 249 -9.56 10.54 4.87
N ARG A 250 -10.45 11.54 4.99
CA ARG A 250 -11.90 11.33 5.05
C ARG A 250 -12.46 11.28 3.63
N TYR A 251 -13.29 10.29 3.36
CA TYR A 251 -14.04 10.15 2.12
C TYR A 251 -15.52 10.18 2.44
N ASP A 252 -16.31 10.81 1.58
CA ASP A 252 -17.74 11.05 1.81
C ASP A 252 -18.61 9.81 1.57
N GLU A 253 -18.11 8.85 0.79
CA GLU A 253 -18.84 7.63 0.44
C GLU A 253 -17.92 6.41 0.35
N VAL A 254 -18.50 5.23 0.60
CA VAL A 254 -17.84 3.94 0.39
C VAL A 254 -17.79 3.63 -1.10
N GLN A 255 -16.59 3.46 -1.64
CA GLN A 255 -16.37 3.23 -3.07
C GLN A 255 -15.02 2.55 -3.36
N ILE A 256 -14.87 1.99 -4.55
CA ILE A 256 -13.57 1.56 -5.10
C ILE A 256 -13.11 2.62 -6.10
N ARG A 257 -11.91 3.18 -5.89
CA ARG A 257 -11.29 4.16 -6.81
C ARG A 257 -10.17 3.48 -7.58
N PHE A 258 -10.41 3.15 -8.85
CA PHE A 258 -9.42 2.51 -9.71
C PHE A 258 -8.35 3.48 -10.18
N PHE A 259 -7.11 2.99 -10.32
CA PHE A 259 -5.97 3.82 -10.72
C PHE A 259 -4.96 3.12 -11.62
N SER A 260 -5.03 1.80 -11.81
CA SER A 260 -4.07 1.09 -12.65
C SER A 260 -4.61 -0.25 -13.16
N ILE A 261 -4.12 -0.68 -14.33
CA ILE A 261 -4.39 -1.99 -14.91
C ILE A 261 -3.07 -2.72 -15.12
N VAL A 262 -2.95 -3.93 -14.57
CA VAL A 262 -1.74 -4.76 -14.67
C VAL A 262 -2.04 -5.99 -15.52
N LYS A 263 -1.21 -6.25 -16.54
CA LYS A 263 -1.29 -7.48 -17.32
C LYS A 263 -0.81 -8.66 -16.47
N LYS A 264 -1.58 -9.76 -16.45
CA LYS A 264 -1.23 -10.97 -15.67
C LYS A 264 0.02 -11.64 -16.22
N ASN A 265 0.04 -11.86 -17.52
CA ASN A 265 1.14 -12.50 -18.25
C ASN A 265 2.00 -11.41 -18.92
N GLY A 266 2.90 -10.83 -18.14
CA GLY A 266 3.72 -9.69 -18.53
C GLY A 266 4.74 -9.28 -17.48
N ILE A 267 5.86 -8.70 -17.92
CA ILE A 267 6.90 -8.11 -17.05
C ILE A 267 6.75 -6.60 -16.91
N GLU A 268 5.87 -6.00 -17.70
CA GLU A 268 5.59 -4.58 -17.75
C GLU A 268 5.11 -4.08 -16.39
N THR A 269 5.27 -2.78 -16.14
CA THR A 269 4.92 -2.21 -14.85
C THR A 269 3.40 -2.18 -14.65
N CYS A 270 2.69 -1.54 -15.58
CA CYS A 270 1.25 -1.56 -15.78
C CYS A 270 0.93 -0.99 -17.16
N LEU A 271 -0.34 -1.00 -17.58
CA LEU A 271 -0.78 -0.18 -18.70
C LEU A 271 -0.56 1.31 -18.37
N SER A 272 -0.40 2.13 -19.40
CA SER A 272 -0.28 3.58 -19.23
C SER A 272 -1.54 4.13 -18.54
N PRO A 273 -1.43 5.21 -17.74
CA PRO A 273 -2.59 5.85 -17.14
C PRO A 273 -3.64 6.27 -18.15
N LYS A 274 -3.22 6.78 -19.32
CA LYS A 274 -4.10 7.12 -20.44
C LYS A 274 -4.95 5.93 -20.89
N PHE A 275 -4.35 4.77 -21.16
CA PHE A 275 -5.10 3.57 -21.57
C PHE A 275 -5.95 3.00 -20.44
N SER A 276 -5.44 3.05 -19.19
CA SER A 276 -6.20 2.59 -18.02
C SER A 276 -7.47 3.44 -17.83
N GLN A 277 -7.34 4.77 -17.90
CA GLN A 277 -8.46 5.70 -17.76
C GLN A 277 -9.50 5.50 -18.86
N GLN A 278 -9.09 5.33 -20.12
CA GLN A 278 -10.00 5.02 -21.22
C GLN A 278 -10.84 3.76 -20.95
N ILE A 279 -10.21 2.70 -20.44
CA ILE A 279 -10.92 1.47 -20.08
C ILE A 279 -11.90 1.72 -18.93
N PHE A 280 -11.46 2.39 -17.86
CA PHE A 280 -12.33 2.67 -16.73
C PHE A 280 -13.52 3.56 -17.09
N ASP A 281 -13.30 4.60 -17.90
CA ASP A 281 -14.33 5.52 -18.39
C ASP A 281 -15.36 4.80 -19.26
N ASN A 282 -14.93 3.86 -20.10
CA ASN A 282 -15.85 3.05 -20.92
C ASN A 282 -16.85 2.29 -20.06
N PHE A 283 -16.44 1.78 -18.89
CA PHE A 283 -17.31 1.10 -17.93
C PHE A 283 -17.89 2.05 -16.86
N GLN A 284 -17.60 3.35 -16.92
CA GLN A 284 -18.01 4.35 -15.93
C GLN A 284 -17.59 4.00 -14.49
N LEU A 285 -16.45 3.32 -14.36
CA LEU A 285 -15.89 2.98 -13.06
C LEU A 285 -15.34 4.25 -12.39
N LYS A 286 -15.45 4.32 -11.07
CA LYS A 286 -14.87 5.44 -10.31
C LYS A 286 -13.35 5.34 -10.34
N THR A 287 -12.68 6.43 -10.67
CA THR A 287 -11.21 6.48 -10.75
C THR A 287 -10.60 7.59 -9.91
N VAL A 288 -9.30 7.51 -9.72
CA VAL A 288 -8.48 8.68 -9.38
C VAL A 288 -8.35 9.60 -10.60
N LYS A 289 -8.12 10.88 -10.36
CA LYS A 289 -7.84 11.85 -11.44
C LYS A 289 -6.36 11.88 -11.78
N PHE A 290 -6.05 12.06 -13.06
CA PHE A 290 -4.69 12.23 -13.56
C PHE A 290 -4.49 13.62 -14.15
N ARG A 291 -3.31 14.20 -13.94
CA ARG A 291 -2.78 15.31 -14.75
C ARG A 291 -1.50 14.86 -15.43
N GLU A 292 -1.28 15.33 -16.65
CA GLU A 292 -0.09 15.00 -17.44
C GLU A 292 0.92 16.15 -17.41
N ILE A 293 2.20 15.80 -17.33
CA ILE A 293 3.34 16.71 -17.47
C ILE A 293 4.31 16.10 -18.47
N VAL A 294 4.86 16.91 -19.35
CA VAL A 294 5.88 16.48 -20.32
C VAL A 294 7.25 16.98 -19.88
N ALA A 295 8.27 16.15 -20.08
CA ALA A 295 9.67 16.52 -19.89
C ALA A 295 10.50 16.08 -21.11
N ASN A 296 11.28 17.01 -21.67
CA ASN A 296 12.14 16.79 -22.82
C ASN A 296 13.60 16.71 -22.34
N GLY A 297 14.11 15.49 -22.23
CA GLY A 297 15.46 15.26 -21.75
C GLY A 297 15.65 15.37 -20.24
N ILE A 298 16.86 15.05 -19.79
CA ILE A 298 17.17 14.81 -18.37
C ILE A 298 17.09 16.07 -17.50
N GLU A 299 17.48 17.24 -18.02
CA GLU A 299 17.48 18.48 -17.23
C GLU A 299 16.06 19.00 -17.00
N GLU A 300 15.18 18.92 -18.01
CA GLU A 300 13.77 19.25 -17.81
C GLU A 300 13.10 18.25 -16.85
N LEU A 301 13.41 16.96 -16.96
CA LEU A 301 12.90 15.94 -16.03
C LEU A 301 13.27 16.29 -14.57
N LYS A 302 14.55 16.55 -14.28
CA LYS A 302 15.00 16.90 -12.91
C LYS A 302 14.30 18.16 -12.40
N MET A 303 14.20 19.20 -13.24
CA MET A 303 13.54 20.45 -12.87
C MET A 303 12.06 20.25 -12.57
N LYS A 304 11.33 19.51 -13.42
CA LYS A 304 9.91 19.17 -13.19
C LYS A 304 9.71 18.31 -11.95
N MET A 305 10.59 17.35 -11.69
CA MET A 305 10.51 16.51 -10.49
C MET A 305 10.74 17.33 -9.22
N LEU A 306 11.68 18.26 -9.24
CA LEU A 306 11.92 19.19 -8.13
C LEU A 306 10.69 20.07 -7.88
N GLN A 307 10.13 20.67 -8.93
CA GLN A 307 8.91 21.47 -8.84
C GLN A 307 7.76 20.67 -8.21
N LEU A 308 7.50 19.45 -8.72
CA LEU A 308 6.47 18.56 -8.18
C LEU A 308 6.71 18.17 -6.73
N SER A 309 7.95 17.82 -6.38
CA SER A 309 8.32 17.45 -5.02
C SER A 309 8.03 18.59 -4.04
N ASN A 310 8.40 19.82 -4.41
CA ASN A 310 8.16 21.00 -3.58
C ASN A 310 6.67 21.33 -3.48
N GLU A 311 5.96 21.33 -4.62
CA GLU A 311 4.51 21.54 -4.71
C GLU A 311 3.77 20.57 -3.78
N ILE A 312 3.93 19.26 -3.99
CA ILE A 312 3.18 18.23 -3.25
C ILE A 312 3.56 18.20 -1.77
N SER A 313 4.82 18.45 -1.42
CA SER A 313 5.29 18.42 -0.03
C SER A 313 4.60 19.49 0.83
N GLN A 314 4.33 20.67 0.26
CA GLN A 314 3.77 21.83 0.95
C GLN A 314 2.24 21.84 0.99
N MET A 315 1.57 21.05 0.13
CA MET A 315 0.12 20.96 0.12
C MET A 315 -0.42 20.31 1.40
N SER A 316 -1.60 20.75 1.83
CA SER A 316 -2.30 20.19 2.97
C SER A 316 -2.93 18.82 2.66
N LEU A 317 -3.29 18.09 3.72
CA LEU A 317 -4.12 16.88 3.64
C LEU A 317 -5.47 17.15 2.96
N LYS A 318 -6.02 18.35 3.11
CA LYS A 318 -7.29 18.72 2.47
C LYS A 318 -7.15 18.89 0.96
N GLU A 319 -6.02 19.41 0.51
CA GLU A 319 -5.78 19.72 -0.91
C GLU A 319 -5.27 18.51 -1.71
N MET A 320 -4.37 17.72 -1.13
CA MET A 320 -3.67 16.63 -1.85
C MET A 320 -3.78 15.27 -1.15
N GLY A 321 -4.48 15.19 -0.02
CA GLY A 321 -4.60 13.96 0.72
C GLY A 321 -3.24 13.44 1.19
N GLU A 322 -2.97 12.15 0.98
CA GLU A 322 -1.68 11.55 1.32
C GLU A 322 -0.52 12.10 0.47
N GLY A 323 -0.80 12.54 -0.75
CA GLY A 323 0.19 12.92 -1.75
C GLY A 323 -0.19 12.41 -3.13
N SER A 324 0.80 12.06 -3.93
CA SER A 324 0.62 11.66 -5.33
C SER A 324 1.38 10.39 -5.69
N VAL A 325 0.83 9.64 -6.65
CA VAL A 325 1.56 8.60 -7.38
C VAL A 325 1.94 9.15 -8.75
N LEU A 326 3.23 9.04 -9.08
CA LEU A 326 3.83 9.43 -10.34
C LEU A 326 3.99 8.20 -11.23
N TYR A 327 3.55 8.30 -12.48
CA TYR A 327 3.76 7.29 -13.51
C TYR A 327 4.67 7.87 -14.57
N PHE A 328 5.85 7.28 -14.74
CA PHE A 328 6.80 7.69 -15.77
C PHE A 328 6.55 6.86 -17.03
N CYS A 329 6.20 7.53 -18.12
CA CYS A 329 5.87 6.90 -19.38
C CYS A 329 6.78 7.39 -20.50
N ASN A 330 7.17 6.49 -21.39
CA ASN A 330 7.82 6.87 -22.64
C ASN A 330 6.78 7.54 -23.56
N ALA A 331 7.08 8.75 -24.04
CA ALA A 331 6.14 9.52 -24.86
C ALA A 331 5.88 8.91 -26.24
N GLU A 332 6.85 8.15 -26.79
CA GLU A 332 6.79 7.59 -28.15
C GLU A 332 5.79 6.41 -28.26
N ASN A 333 5.71 5.57 -27.23
CA ASN A 333 4.92 4.34 -27.24
C ASN A 333 3.93 4.23 -26.05
N ASP A 334 3.82 5.28 -25.22
CA ASP A 334 3.01 5.32 -24.00
C ASP A 334 3.34 4.17 -22.99
N GLU A 335 4.51 3.51 -23.06
CA GLU A 335 4.90 2.46 -22.10
C GLU A 335 5.10 3.04 -20.70
N CYS A 336 4.47 2.46 -19.66
CA CYS A 336 4.76 2.80 -18.28
C CYS A 336 6.05 2.13 -17.80
N LEU A 337 7.08 2.94 -17.60
CA LEU A 337 8.43 2.53 -17.27
C LEU A 337 8.54 2.16 -15.79
N SER A 338 8.07 3.05 -14.92
CA SER A 338 8.18 2.97 -13.47
C SER A 338 7.11 3.81 -12.77
N LEU A 339 6.95 3.57 -11.48
CA LEU A 339 6.12 4.36 -10.58
C LEU A 339 6.97 4.88 -9.43
N ALA A 340 6.58 6.03 -8.89
CA ALA A 340 7.06 6.51 -7.61
C ALA A 340 5.94 7.21 -6.84
N LYS A 341 6.12 7.48 -5.56
CA LYS A 341 5.15 8.23 -4.74
C LYS A 341 5.82 9.43 -4.09
N LEU A 342 5.11 10.54 -4.08
CA LEU A 342 5.42 11.73 -3.28
C LEU A 342 4.34 11.85 -2.21
N LYS A 343 4.73 12.21 -0.99
CA LYS A 343 3.80 12.37 0.13
C LYS A 343 3.85 13.79 0.65
N THR A 344 2.71 14.32 1.05
CA THR A 344 2.65 15.62 1.72
C THR A 344 3.38 15.55 3.06
N ILE A 345 4.00 16.65 3.48
CA ILE A 345 4.67 16.70 4.78
C ILE A 345 3.63 16.56 5.91
N GLU A 346 2.47 17.18 5.76
CA GLU A 346 1.38 17.06 6.73
C GLU A 346 0.97 15.60 6.94
N TYR A 347 0.76 14.82 5.88
CA TYR A 347 0.48 13.39 6.01
C TYR A 347 1.57 12.64 6.79
N ARG A 348 2.84 12.88 6.44
CA ARG A 348 3.98 12.21 7.10
C ARG A 348 4.03 12.55 8.59
N ILE A 349 3.74 13.80 8.96
CA ILE A 349 3.68 14.25 10.35
C ILE A 349 2.52 13.56 11.08
N ILE A 350 1.30 13.62 10.56
CA ILE A 350 0.12 13.02 11.20
C ILE A 350 0.30 11.50 11.37
N ARG A 351 0.83 10.81 10.35
CA ARG A 351 1.20 9.38 10.45
C ARG A 351 2.21 9.14 11.56
N LYS A 352 3.27 9.95 11.67
CA LYS A 352 4.26 9.84 12.76
C LYS A 352 3.65 10.04 14.15
N ILE A 353 2.72 10.99 14.30
CA ILE A 353 2.00 11.20 15.57
C ILE A 353 1.21 9.93 15.95
N ARG A 354 0.46 9.35 15.00
CA ARG A 354 -0.28 8.10 15.22
C ARG A 354 0.64 6.96 15.67
N GLU A 355 1.80 6.81 15.06
CA GLU A 355 2.79 5.79 15.45
C GLU A 355 3.45 6.04 16.81
N LYS A 356 3.65 7.31 17.21
CA LYS A 356 4.11 7.63 18.57
C LYS A 356 3.05 7.30 19.60
N LEU A 357 1.79 7.58 19.30
CA LEU A 357 0.68 7.23 20.18
C LEU A 357 0.55 5.69 20.33
N LYS A 358 0.66 4.93 19.22
CA LYS A 358 0.75 3.46 19.24
C LYS A 358 1.92 2.99 20.12
N SER A 359 3.08 3.62 19.99
CA SER A 359 4.27 3.27 20.77
C SER A 359 4.11 3.57 22.27
N LEU A 360 3.47 4.70 22.62
CA LEU A 360 3.13 5.03 24.00
C LEU A 360 2.21 3.96 24.60
N VAL A 361 1.11 3.62 23.92
CA VAL A 361 0.08 2.71 24.44
C VAL A 361 0.54 1.25 24.48
N TYR A 362 1.16 0.75 23.40
CA TYR A 362 1.53 -0.66 23.29
C TYR A 362 2.93 -0.97 23.80
N LYS A 363 3.90 -0.08 23.57
CA LYS A 363 5.30 -0.30 23.94
C LYS A 363 5.65 0.38 25.28
N LYS A 364 4.68 1.07 25.91
CA LYS A 364 4.83 1.77 27.21
C LYS A 364 6.03 2.72 27.22
N ILE A 365 6.32 3.35 26.07
CA ILE A 365 7.39 4.36 25.96
C ILE A 365 6.93 5.64 26.64
N ASP A 366 7.80 6.26 27.44
CA ASP A 366 7.52 7.54 28.08
C ASP A 366 7.12 8.64 27.09
N ASN A 367 6.19 9.52 27.49
CA ASN A 367 5.67 10.60 26.65
C ASN A 367 6.76 11.58 26.21
N LYS A 368 7.65 12.01 27.12
CA LYS A 368 8.74 12.93 26.75
C LYS A 368 9.68 12.27 25.74
N ALA A 369 9.94 10.97 25.89
CA ALA A 369 10.73 10.21 24.93
C ALA A 369 10.06 10.09 23.55
N CYS A 370 8.74 9.82 23.52
CA CYS A 370 7.94 9.83 22.29
C CYS A 370 7.96 11.17 21.59
N LEU A 371 7.73 12.28 22.31
CA LEU A 371 7.73 13.63 21.78
C LEU A 371 9.11 14.03 21.24
N LYS A 372 10.18 13.80 22.01
CA LYS A 372 11.56 14.08 21.56
C LYS A 372 11.89 13.31 20.28
N LYS A 373 11.48 12.04 20.19
CA LYS A 373 11.68 11.22 18.99
C LYS A 373 10.85 11.74 17.80
N PHE A 374 9.60 12.16 18.04
CA PHE A 374 8.77 12.79 17.02
C PHE A 374 9.41 14.05 16.43
N ILE A 375 9.84 14.98 17.29
CA ILE A 375 10.49 16.23 16.86
C ILE A 375 11.75 15.92 16.05
N SER A 376 12.62 15.06 16.57
CA SER A 376 13.87 14.67 15.90
C SER A 376 13.64 14.03 14.53
N GLU A 377 12.57 13.25 14.37
CA GLU A 377 12.23 12.66 13.08
C GLU A 377 11.62 13.67 12.11
N CYS A 378 10.77 14.59 12.58
CA CYS A 378 10.15 15.60 11.72
C CYS A 378 11.13 16.67 11.27
N GLN A 379 12.18 16.96 12.06
CA GLN A 379 13.29 17.83 11.67
C GLN A 379 14.04 17.37 10.42
N LYS A 380 13.87 16.11 10.00
CA LYS A 380 14.43 15.57 8.76
C LYS A 380 13.57 15.86 7.54
N PHE A 381 12.32 16.30 7.72
CA PHE A 381 11.46 16.64 6.59
C PHE A 381 11.88 17.98 5.99
N PRO A 382 11.89 18.10 4.66
CA PRO A 382 12.00 19.40 4.00
C PRO A 382 10.97 20.36 4.60
N TYR A 383 11.30 21.65 4.70
CA TYR A 383 10.39 22.70 5.17
C TYR A 383 9.86 22.60 6.61
N PHE A 384 10.16 21.55 7.38
CA PHE A 384 9.63 21.46 8.76
C PHE A 384 10.17 22.55 9.70
N ASN A 385 11.34 23.10 9.39
CA ASN A 385 11.95 24.23 10.10
C ASN A 385 11.73 25.56 9.37
N ASP A 386 10.94 25.57 8.30
CA ASP A 386 10.56 26.80 7.62
C ASP A 386 9.69 27.64 8.57
N PRO A 387 9.98 28.94 8.77
CA PRO A 387 9.16 29.81 9.60
C PRO A 387 7.69 29.89 9.17
N GLU A 388 7.40 29.68 7.88
CA GLU A 388 6.03 29.65 7.37
C GLU A 388 5.32 28.33 7.68
N PHE A 389 6.07 27.28 7.99
CA PHE A 389 5.52 25.99 8.37
C PHE A 389 5.02 26.02 9.81
N GLN A 390 3.82 25.47 10.04
CA GLN A 390 3.14 25.47 11.34
C GLN A 390 3.73 24.46 12.33
N GLN A 391 5.05 24.49 12.54
CA GLN A 391 5.79 23.55 13.39
C GLN A 391 5.23 23.51 14.82
N ALA A 392 5.05 24.69 15.43
CA ALA A 392 4.56 24.80 16.80
C ALA A 392 3.19 24.13 16.98
N TYR A 393 2.30 24.28 15.99
CA TYR A 393 0.98 23.65 15.98
C TYR A 393 1.08 22.12 16.01
N TYR A 394 1.91 21.50 15.15
CA TYR A 394 2.05 20.03 15.13
C TYR A 394 2.73 19.47 16.37
N ILE A 395 3.67 20.22 16.98
CA ILE A 395 4.28 19.85 18.26
C ILE A 395 3.24 19.90 19.39
N GLU A 396 2.42 20.95 19.45
CA GLU A 396 1.34 21.07 20.42
C GLU A 396 0.31 19.96 20.24
N LEU A 397 -0.10 19.69 19.00
CA LEU A 397 -1.04 18.62 18.65
C LEU A 397 -0.52 17.25 19.09
N CYS A 398 0.74 16.93 18.78
CA CYS A 398 1.39 15.70 19.23
C CYS A 398 1.41 15.61 20.78
N THR A 399 1.73 16.71 21.45
CA THR A 399 1.75 16.79 22.92
C THR A 399 0.38 16.51 23.53
N LYS A 400 -0.70 17.09 22.98
CA LYS A 400 -2.09 16.83 23.41
C LYS A 400 -2.47 15.36 23.22
N LEU A 401 -2.17 14.80 22.05
CA LEU A 401 -2.48 13.40 21.72
C LEU A 401 -1.75 12.42 22.64
N LEU A 402 -0.45 12.64 22.90
CA LEU A 402 0.31 11.81 23.83
C LEU A 402 -0.17 11.97 25.29
N SER A 403 -0.58 13.17 25.69
CA SER A 403 -1.16 13.42 27.02
C SER A 403 -2.47 12.64 27.21
N PHE A 404 -3.32 12.58 26.19
CA PHE A 404 -4.52 11.74 26.21
C PHE A 404 -4.16 10.25 26.28
N GLY A 405 -3.15 9.79 25.53
CA GLY A 405 -2.67 8.41 25.63
C GLY A 405 -2.20 8.04 27.06
N GLN A 406 -1.54 8.97 27.76
CA GLN A 406 -1.18 8.77 29.17
C GLN A 406 -2.39 8.76 30.10
N PHE A 407 -3.36 9.65 29.87
CA PHE A 407 -4.62 9.65 30.59
C PHE A 407 -5.35 8.31 30.47
N LEU A 408 -5.47 7.76 29.24
CA LEU A 408 -6.06 6.44 29.02
C LEU A 408 -5.41 5.34 29.86
N ILE A 409 -4.07 5.28 29.86
CA ILE A 409 -3.30 4.28 30.62
C ILE A 409 -3.56 4.43 32.12
N LYS A 410 -3.59 5.68 32.62
CA LYS A 410 -3.75 5.98 34.05
C LYS A 410 -5.16 5.70 34.56
N GLU A 411 -6.19 6.13 33.81
CA GLU A 411 -7.58 6.07 34.25
C GLU A 411 -8.15 4.65 34.16
N LEU A 412 -7.90 3.94 33.05
CA LEU A 412 -8.52 2.63 32.84
C LEU A 412 -7.82 1.51 33.62
N LYS A 413 -6.51 1.67 33.94
CA LYS A 413 -5.63 0.77 34.71
C LYS A 413 -5.45 -0.66 34.16
N ASP A 414 -6.50 -1.24 33.59
CA ASP A 414 -6.52 -2.55 32.94
C ASP A 414 -5.99 -2.43 31.51
N GLU A 415 -4.95 -3.21 31.23
CA GLU A 415 -4.26 -3.23 29.93
C GLU A 415 -5.12 -3.71 28.77
N LYS A 416 -6.03 -4.64 29.01
CA LYS A 416 -6.96 -5.12 27.98
C LYS A 416 -7.96 -4.02 27.64
N ILE A 417 -8.48 -3.32 28.64
CA ILE A 417 -9.48 -2.26 28.45
C ILE A 417 -8.89 -1.07 27.69
N TYR A 418 -7.75 -0.50 28.13
CA TYR A 418 -7.20 0.66 27.42
C TYR A 418 -6.71 0.32 26.01
N LYS A 419 -6.20 -0.89 25.78
CA LYS A 419 -5.83 -1.33 24.42
C LYS A 419 -7.05 -1.48 23.52
N ASN A 420 -8.17 -1.98 24.06
CA ASN A 420 -9.42 -2.05 23.32
C ASN A 420 -9.93 -0.66 22.90
N VAL A 421 -9.96 0.29 23.83
CA VAL A 421 -10.31 1.70 23.53
C VAL A 421 -9.35 2.28 22.49
N PHE A 422 -8.05 2.02 22.62
CA PHE A 422 -7.07 2.50 21.65
C PHE A 422 -7.21 1.87 20.26
N ASN A 423 -7.63 0.60 20.16
CA ASN A 423 -7.95 -0.01 18.87
C ASN A 423 -9.11 0.69 18.16
N LYS A 424 -10.12 1.14 18.90
CA LYS A 424 -11.22 1.94 18.35
C LYS A 424 -10.74 3.32 17.89
N ILE A 425 -9.87 3.97 18.68
CA ILE A 425 -9.22 5.23 18.28
C ILE A 425 -8.43 5.06 16.98
N LYS A 426 -7.72 3.95 16.83
CA LYS A 426 -6.96 3.67 15.61
C LYS A 426 -7.88 3.51 14.39
N GLN A 427 -9.03 2.86 14.55
CA GLN A 427 -10.02 2.66 13.48
C GLN A 427 -10.76 3.93 13.09
N SER A 428 -10.90 4.89 14.00
CA SER A 428 -11.58 6.17 13.78
C SER A 428 -10.66 7.33 14.18
N PHE A 429 -9.42 7.29 13.67
CA PHE A 429 -8.36 8.20 14.08
C PHE A 429 -8.66 9.65 13.73
N LEU A 430 -9.39 9.92 12.64
CA LEU A 430 -9.76 11.28 12.27
C LEU A 430 -10.79 11.86 13.22
N ASP A 431 -11.76 11.07 13.68
CA ASP A 431 -12.74 11.53 14.66
C ASP A 431 -12.05 11.86 16.00
N PHE A 432 -11.08 11.03 16.40
CA PHE A 432 -10.22 11.33 17.56
C PHE A 432 -9.42 12.63 17.38
N LEU A 433 -8.82 12.81 16.19
CA LEU A 433 -8.05 13.99 15.86
C LEU A 433 -8.92 15.26 15.89
N ASP A 434 -10.14 15.19 15.38
CA ASP A 434 -11.10 16.30 15.35
C ASP A 434 -11.50 16.71 16.78
N LEU A 435 -11.79 15.74 17.66
CA LEU A 435 -12.11 16.02 19.06
C LEU A 435 -10.94 16.70 19.81
N ILE A 436 -9.70 16.27 19.55
CA ILE A 436 -8.51 16.87 20.15
C ILE A 436 -8.29 18.29 19.64
N LYS A 437 -8.50 18.54 18.33
CA LYS A 437 -8.43 19.90 17.74
C LYS A 437 -9.50 20.83 18.30
N GLN A 438 -10.67 20.30 18.65
CA GLN A 438 -11.76 21.03 19.31
C GLN A 438 -11.52 21.25 20.81
N ASN A 439 -10.39 20.78 21.36
CA ASN A 439 -10.09 20.79 22.79
C ASN A 439 -11.20 20.12 23.64
N ALA A 440 -11.81 19.06 23.12
CA ALA A 440 -12.80 18.29 23.88
C ALA A 440 -12.18 17.73 25.18
N PRO A 441 -12.90 17.78 26.31
CA PRO A 441 -12.44 17.17 27.56
C PRO A 441 -12.12 15.68 27.40
N PHE A 442 -11.08 15.19 28.08
CA PHE A 442 -10.60 13.80 27.90
C PHE A 442 -11.63 12.74 28.30
N ASP A 443 -12.49 13.02 29.27
CA ASP A 443 -13.63 12.20 29.66
C ASP A 443 -14.69 12.12 28.55
N VAL A 444 -14.97 13.23 27.85
CA VAL A 444 -15.87 13.23 26.68
C VAL A 444 -15.28 12.37 25.56
N ILE A 445 -13.98 12.50 25.27
CA ILE A 445 -13.30 11.68 24.27
C ILE A 445 -13.35 10.19 24.67
N LEU A 446 -13.03 9.88 25.92
CA LEU A 446 -13.07 8.51 26.41
C LEU A 446 -14.48 7.90 26.28
N ASN A 447 -15.52 8.63 26.70
CA ASN A 447 -16.91 8.18 26.61
C ASN A 447 -17.33 7.93 25.15
N HIS A 448 -16.88 8.77 24.22
CA HIS A 448 -17.12 8.55 22.79
C HIS A 448 -16.59 7.18 22.34
N PHE A 449 -15.31 6.88 22.61
CA PHE A 449 -14.67 5.64 22.16
C PHE A 449 -15.07 4.39 22.96
N VAL A 450 -15.46 4.53 24.22
CA VAL A 450 -16.01 3.40 25.01
C VAL A 450 -17.32 2.92 24.39
N ASN A 451 -18.18 3.85 23.97
CA ASN A 451 -19.52 3.57 23.46
C ASN A 451 -19.56 3.12 21.98
N LEU A 452 -18.47 3.32 21.23
CA LEU A 452 -18.37 2.76 19.87
C LEU A 452 -18.48 1.24 19.93
N LYS A 453 -19.38 0.65 19.12
CA LYS A 453 -19.51 -0.81 19.04
C LYS A 453 -18.16 -1.43 18.70
N GLN A 454 -17.75 -2.41 19.51
CA GLN A 454 -16.50 -3.12 19.26
C GLN A 454 -16.67 -3.92 17.97
N PHE A 455 -15.73 -3.71 17.06
CA PHE A 455 -15.50 -4.62 15.96
C PHE A 455 -14.47 -5.65 16.46
N ASP A 456 -14.65 -6.93 16.12
CA ASP A 456 -13.78 -8.02 16.58
C ASP A 456 -12.39 -7.93 15.93
N VAL A 457 -11.56 -7.01 16.42
CA VAL A 457 -10.35 -6.52 15.73
C VAL A 457 -9.06 -7.20 16.19
N GLU A 458 -9.13 -8.18 17.10
CA GLU A 458 -7.94 -8.80 17.69
C GLU A 458 -6.97 -9.42 16.65
N GLU A 459 -7.42 -9.73 15.42
CA GLU A 459 -6.58 -10.25 14.32
C GLU A 459 -6.21 -9.25 13.20
N LEU A 460 -6.79 -8.05 13.13
CA LEU A 460 -6.36 -7.01 12.16
C LEU A 460 -4.94 -6.48 12.50
N GLN A 461 -4.45 -6.76 13.71
CA GLN A 461 -3.09 -6.41 14.13
C GLN A 461 -2.00 -7.12 13.33
N GLU A 462 -2.30 -8.26 12.69
CA GLU A 462 -1.35 -8.91 11.76
C GLU A 462 -1.20 -8.15 10.43
N ILE A 463 -2.20 -7.36 10.03
CA ILE A 463 -2.17 -6.58 8.78
C ILE A 463 -1.33 -5.30 8.95
N ASP A 464 -1.27 -4.73 10.15
CA ASP A 464 -0.50 -3.49 10.42
C ASP A 464 0.93 -3.70 10.93
N ASN A 465 1.35 -4.94 11.16
CA ASN A 465 2.78 -5.24 11.30
C ASN A 465 3.51 -5.14 9.94
N ASP A 466 2.77 -5.04 8.83
CA ASP A 466 3.31 -4.85 7.48
C ASP A 466 3.69 -3.37 7.19
N ASP A 467 3.28 -2.43 8.05
CA ASP A 467 3.48 -0.98 7.88
C ASP A 467 4.61 -0.41 8.75
N ASP A 468 5.39 -1.30 9.40
CA ASP A 468 6.63 -1.00 10.15
C ASP A 468 7.83 -0.68 9.20
N ASP A 469 7.56 -0.02 8.06
CA ASP A 469 8.54 0.69 7.24
C ASP A 469 9.02 1.93 8.02
N LEU A 470 9.90 1.74 8.99
CA LEU A 470 10.62 2.82 9.65
C LEU A 470 12.12 2.52 9.68
N GLU A 471 12.86 3.30 8.89
CA GLU A 471 14.30 3.54 8.98
C GLU A 471 14.80 3.78 10.42
#